data_AF-A0A099NPP5-F1
#
_entry.id   AF-A0A099NPP5-F1
#
_cell.length_a   1.000
_cell.length_b   1.000
_cell.length_c   1.000
_cell.angle_alpha   90.00
_cell.angle_beta   90.00
_cell.angle_gamma   90.00
#
_symmetry.space_group_name_H-M   'P 1'
#
loop_
_entity.id
_entity.type
_entity.pdbx_description
1 polymer ?
#
loop_
_entity_poly.entity_id
_entity_poly.type
_entity_poly.pdbx_seq_one_letter_code
_entity_poly.pdbx_strand_id
1 'polypeptide(L)'
;PIIDIKTGEPSFKSVFLIFTHGESLISRCKRIVESLDGKLYNVDSDYEVYKQELRTVNNKIKDINEVLLYTNERLLIELKQVALDIEKWKIIIKREVSIYEVLNLFNYDSTRRCVIGEGWIPNDDLTYINMALRDVTNKFDAGLSTIVNLMITNKTPPTYHKTNKFTGAFQSIIDAYGIATYQEVNPGLATIVTFPFMFAIMFGDLGH
;
A
#
# COMPACT_ATOMS: atom_id res chain seq x y z
N PRO A 1 7.55 -33.41 12.48
CA PRO A 1 8.20 -32.16 12.94
C PRO A 1 7.20 -31.24 13.64
N ILE A 2 7.57 -30.73 14.81
CA ILE A 2 6.77 -29.75 15.56
C ILE A 2 7.28 -28.37 15.16
N ILE A 3 6.37 -27.49 14.72
CA ILE A 3 6.72 -26.11 14.37
C ILE A 3 7.06 -25.38 15.66
N ASP A 4 8.27 -24.81 15.73
CA ASP A 4 8.62 -23.98 16.88
C ASP A 4 7.91 -22.62 16.78
N ILE A 5 7.23 -22.21 17.85
CA ILE A 5 6.45 -20.97 17.88
C ILE A 5 7.35 -19.74 17.77
N LYS A 6 8.62 -19.83 18.21
CA LYS A 6 9.57 -18.71 18.18
C LYS A 6 10.24 -18.51 16.82
N THR A 7 10.58 -19.59 16.13
CA THR A 7 11.33 -19.53 14.87
C THR A 7 10.46 -19.79 13.65
N GLY A 8 9.28 -20.39 13.81
CA GLY A 8 8.41 -20.81 12.71
C GLY A 8 8.94 -22.01 11.92
N GLU A 9 10.07 -22.59 12.33
CA GLU A 9 10.73 -23.67 11.60
C GLU A 9 10.29 -25.07 12.05
N PRO A 10 10.27 -26.06 11.14
CA PRO A 10 9.96 -27.44 11.49
C PRO A 10 11.12 -28.07 12.27
N SER A 11 10.92 -28.28 13.58
CA SER A 11 11.91 -28.94 14.45
C SER A 11 11.57 -30.41 14.66
N PHE A 12 12.56 -31.29 14.57
CA PHE A 12 12.43 -32.68 15.01
C PHE A 12 12.79 -32.77 16.48
N LYS A 13 11.81 -33.13 17.31
CA LYS A 13 11.99 -33.25 18.76
C LYS A 13 11.97 -34.73 19.15
N SER A 14 12.86 -35.11 20.07
CA SER A 14 12.93 -36.45 20.66
C SER A 14 12.55 -36.39 22.14
N VAL A 15 11.93 -37.45 22.63
CA VAL A 15 11.55 -37.59 24.04
C VAL A 15 12.49 -38.61 24.68
N PHE A 16 13.01 -38.30 25.87
CA PHE A 16 13.85 -39.21 26.65
C PHE A 16 13.44 -39.15 28.13
N LEU A 17 13.73 -40.23 28.85
CA LEU A 17 13.46 -40.39 30.29
C LEU A 17 14.80 -40.56 31.01
N ILE A 18 14.96 -39.88 32.15
CA ILE A 18 16.15 -40.00 33.00
C ILE A 18 15.70 -40.56 34.35
N PHE A 19 16.19 -41.75 34.71
CA PHE A 19 16.00 -42.34 36.02
C PHE A 19 17.19 -42.02 36.92
N THR A 20 16.95 -41.35 38.04
CA THR A 20 18.00 -41.05 39.05
C THR A 20 17.42 -41.20 40.45
N HIS A 21 18.26 -41.56 41.42
CA HIS A 21 17.90 -41.61 42.84
C HIS A 21 18.60 -40.48 43.60
N GLY A 22 17.83 -39.67 44.32
CA GLY A 22 18.31 -38.55 45.15
C GLY A 22 17.96 -37.16 44.60
N GLU A 23 17.42 -36.29 45.46
CA GLU A 23 16.95 -34.94 45.09
C GLU A 23 18.04 -34.02 44.51
N SER A 24 19.28 -34.17 44.99
CA SER A 24 20.43 -33.40 44.49
C SER A 24 20.77 -33.72 43.03
N LEU A 25 20.64 -34.98 42.60
CA LEU A 25 20.89 -35.39 41.23
C LEU A 25 19.74 -34.98 40.30
N ILE A 26 18.49 -35.12 40.77
CA ILE A 26 17.30 -34.69 40.01
C ILE A 26 17.36 -33.18 39.70
N SER A 27 17.67 -32.36 40.70
CA SER A 27 17.80 -30.91 40.51
C SER A 27 18.93 -30.53 39.55
N ARG A 28 20.07 -31.24 39.61
CA ARG A 28 21.18 -31.03 38.66
C ARG A 28 20.80 -31.43 37.23
N CYS A 29 20.11 -32.56 37.05
CA CYS A 29 19.61 -32.99 35.74
C CYS A 29 18.59 -32.00 35.16
N LYS A 30 17.66 -31.47 35.98
CA LYS A 30 16.70 -30.44 35.53
C LYS A 30 17.41 -29.20 34.99
N ARG A 31 18.42 -28.68 35.70
CA ARG A 31 19.21 -27.52 35.25
C ARG A 31 19.93 -27.77 33.92
N ILE A 32 20.44 -28.98 33.70
CA ILE A 32 21.10 -29.35 32.44
C ILE A 32 20.07 -29.37 31.30
N VAL A 33 18.91 -29.99 31.51
CA VAL A 33 17.85 -30.05 30.49
C VAL A 33 17.33 -28.65 30.14
N GLU A 34 17.12 -27.80 31.13
CA GLU A 34 16.70 -26.40 30.92
C GLU A 34 17.78 -25.59 30.17
N SER A 35 19.06 -25.83 30.43
CA SER A 35 20.17 -25.15 29.72
C SER A 35 20.28 -25.51 28.24
N LEU A 36 19.67 -26.62 27.83
CA LEU A 36 19.61 -27.11 26.44
C LEU A 36 18.26 -26.79 25.77
N ASP A 37 17.48 -25.85 26.32
CA ASP A 37 16.11 -25.51 25.87
C ASP A 37 15.14 -26.71 25.89
N GLY A 38 15.42 -27.72 26.71
CA GLY A 38 14.56 -28.87 26.91
C GLY A 38 13.33 -28.52 27.75
N LYS A 39 12.15 -28.99 27.32
CA LYS A 39 10.90 -28.84 28.08
C LYS A 39 10.69 -30.05 28.99
N LEU A 40 10.63 -29.80 30.30
CA LEU A 40 10.38 -30.81 31.32
C LEU A 40 8.87 -30.95 31.55
N TYR A 41 8.39 -32.18 31.66
CA TYR A 41 7.01 -32.51 32.02
C TYR A 41 7.03 -33.38 33.28
N ASN A 42 6.22 -33.02 34.27
CA ASN A 42 5.99 -33.86 35.44
C ASN A 42 4.90 -34.86 35.09
N VAL A 43 5.16 -36.15 35.33
CA VAL A 43 4.23 -37.24 35.07
C VAL A 43 4.14 -38.05 36.36
N ASP A 44 2.92 -38.31 36.83
CA ASP A 44 2.71 -39.15 38.00
C ASP A 44 3.05 -40.61 37.70
N SER A 45 3.55 -41.32 38.72
CA SER A 45 3.84 -42.75 38.65
C SER A 45 2.58 -43.62 38.73
N ASP A 46 1.48 -43.09 39.29
CA ASP A 46 0.21 -43.82 39.37
C ASP A 46 -0.50 -43.82 38.00
N TYR A 47 -0.82 -45.01 37.51
CA TYR A 47 -1.47 -45.22 36.22
C TYR A 47 -2.88 -44.62 36.15
N GLU A 48 -3.65 -44.65 37.24
CA GLU A 48 -5.00 -44.07 37.24
C GLU A 48 -4.96 -42.54 37.20
N VAL A 49 -4.02 -41.93 37.94
CA VAL A 49 -3.79 -40.47 37.91
C VAL A 49 -3.32 -40.03 36.53
N TYR A 50 -2.32 -40.73 35.95
CA TYR A 50 -1.83 -40.47 34.60
C TYR A 50 -2.95 -40.52 33.55
N LYS A 51 -3.84 -41.51 33.63
CA LYS A 51 -4.97 -41.66 32.70
C LYS A 51 -5.98 -40.51 32.82
N GLN A 52 -6.21 -40.00 34.02
CA GLN A 52 -7.04 -38.81 34.24
C GLN A 52 -6.38 -37.54 33.69
N GLU A 53 -5.08 -37.34 33.94
CA GLU A 53 -4.30 -36.24 33.37
C GLU A 53 -4.32 -36.27 31.83
N LEU A 54 -4.14 -37.43 31.21
CA LEU A 54 -4.17 -37.57 29.76
C LEU A 54 -5.55 -37.22 29.18
N ARG A 55 -6.65 -37.60 29.86
CA ARG A 55 -8.01 -37.21 29.47
C ARG A 55 -8.22 -35.69 29.58
N THR A 56 -7.77 -35.08 30.67
CA THR A 56 -7.92 -33.62 30.85
C THR A 56 -7.10 -32.83 29.83
N VAL A 57 -5.87 -33.26 29.52
CA VAL A 57 -5.04 -32.65 28.47
C VAL A 57 -5.70 -32.79 27.10
N ASN A 58 -6.21 -33.97 26.75
CA ASN A 58 -6.90 -34.17 25.47
C ASN A 58 -8.17 -33.31 25.34
N ASN A 59 -8.94 -33.14 26.42
CA ASN A 59 -10.11 -32.25 26.41
C ASN A 59 -9.68 -30.79 26.21
N LYS A 60 -8.66 -30.32 26.94
CA LYS A 60 -8.10 -28.97 26.73
C LYS A 60 -7.61 -28.74 25.30
N ILE A 61 -6.98 -29.74 24.68
CA ILE A 61 -6.54 -29.65 23.28
C ILE A 61 -7.74 -29.49 22.35
N LYS A 62 -8.84 -30.23 22.57
CA LYS A 62 -10.07 -30.09 21.79
C LYS A 62 -10.66 -28.68 21.94
N ASP A 63 -10.80 -28.20 23.17
CA ASP A 63 -11.36 -26.87 23.45
C ASP A 63 -10.52 -25.77 22.78
N ILE A 64 -9.18 -25.86 22.86
CA ILE A 64 -8.28 -24.90 22.22
C ILE A 64 -8.41 -24.94 20.70
N ASN A 65 -8.55 -26.12 20.10
CA ASN A 65 -8.71 -26.26 18.65
C ASN A 65 -10.04 -25.66 18.18
N GLU A 66 -11.12 -25.83 18.94
CA GLU A 66 -12.41 -25.20 18.64
C GLU A 66 -12.28 -23.67 18.72
N VAL A 67 -11.69 -23.13 19.79
CA VAL A 67 -11.47 -21.69 19.94
C VAL A 67 -10.59 -21.12 18.81
N LEU A 68 -9.53 -21.84 18.43
CA LEU A 68 -8.65 -21.45 17.33
C LEU A 68 -9.42 -21.38 16.01
N LEU A 69 -10.27 -22.36 15.74
CA LEU A 69 -11.10 -22.41 14.53
C LEU A 69 -12.07 -21.22 14.48
N TYR A 70 -12.83 -21.00 15.56
CA TYR A 70 -13.76 -19.87 15.64
C TYR A 70 -13.05 -18.50 15.53
N THR A 71 -11.87 -18.38 16.12
CA THR A 71 -11.08 -17.14 16.07
C THR A 71 -10.59 -16.87 14.64
N ASN A 72 -10.11 -17.90 13.93
CA ASN A 72 -9.71 -17.77 12.54
C ASN A 72 -10.89 -17.43 11.63
N GLU A 73 -12.04 -18.07 11.80
CA GLU A 73 -13.24 -17.76 11.03
C GLU A 73 -13.68 -16.31 11.26
N ARG A 74 -13.72 -15.86 12.52
CA ARG A 74 -14.05 -14.48 12.86
C ARG A 74 -13.05 -13.49 12.23
N LEU A 75 -11.75 -13.75 12.38
CA LEU A 75 -10.70 -12.93 11.79
C LEU A 75 -10.86 -12.84 10.27
N LEU A 76 -11.19 -13.94 9.60
CA LEU A 76 -11.37 -13.98 8.15
C LEU A 76 -12.60 -13.18 7.72
N ILE A 77 -13.71 -13.24 8.47
CA ILE A 77 -14.91 -12.43 8.22
C ILE A 77 -14.60 -10.93 8.35
N GLU A 78 -13.93 -10.53 9.44
CA GLU A 78 -13.53 -9.13 9.67
C GLU A 78 -12.57 -8.64 8.58
N LEU A 79 -11.55 -9.43 8.23
CA LEU A 79 -10.62 -9.09 7.16
C LEU A 79 -11.32 -8.95 5.81
N LYS A 80 -12.32 -9.79 5.51
CA LYS A 80 -13.12 -9.66 4.28
C LYS A 80 -13.92 -8.36 4.26
N GLN A 81 -14.51 -7.97 5.38
CA GLN A 81 -15.24 -6.70 5.47
C GLN A 81 -14.31 -5.51 5.24
N VAL A 82 -13.16 -5.48 5.92
CA VAL A 82 -12.15 -4.42 5.75
C VAL A 82 -11.60 -4.39 4.31
N ALA A 83 -11.36 -5.56 3.71
CA ALA A 83 -10.84 -5.66 2.35
C ALA A 83 -11.77 -5.06 1.29
N LEU A 84 -13.09 -5.00 1.52
CA LEU A 84 -14.04 -4.38 0.59
C LEU A 84 -13.96 -2.84 0.61
N ASP A 85 -13.64 -2.25 1.75
CA ASP A 85 -13.65 -0.79 1.93
C ASP A 85 -12.26 -0.16 1.89
N ILE A 86 -11.18 -0.95 2.05
CA ILE A 86 -9.80 -0.43 2.08
C ILE A 86 -9.44 0.35 0.80
N GLU A 87 -9.89 -0.09 -0.37
CA GLU A 87 -9.59 0.60 -1.62
C GLU A 87 -10.34 1.94 -1.71
N LYS A 88 -11.58 2.00 -1.21
CA LYS A 88 -12.33 3.26 -1.13
C LYS A 88 -11.66 4.23 -0.16
N TRP A 89 -11.28 3.76 1.03
CA TRP A 89 -10.59 4.59 2.02
C TRP A 89 -9.25 5.10 1.49
N LYS A 90 -8.50 4.25 0.78
CA LYS A 90 -7.24 4.65 0.13
C LYS A 90 -7.46 5.77 -0.88
N ILE A 91 -8.49 5.69 -1.72
CA ILE A 91 -8.83 6.74 -2.69
C ILE A 91 -9.20 8.05 -1.96
N ILE A 92 -10.04 7.97 -0.93
CA ILE A 92 -10.48 9.14 -0.14
C ILE A 92 -9.28 9.81 0.53
N ILE A 93 -8.44 9.04 1.22
CA ILE A 93 -7.25 9.55 1.91
C ILE A 93 -6.27 10.16 0.90
N LYS A 94 -6.00 9.47 -0.22
CA LYS A 94 -5.10 9.99 -1.24
C LYS A 94 -5.60 11.32 -1.81
N ARG A 95 -6.91 11.42 -2.09
CA ARG A 95 -7.54 12.67 -2.55
C ARG A 95 -7.36 13.79 -1.52
N GLU A 96 -7.65 13.51 -0.26
CA GLU A 96 -7.58 14.52 0.81
C GLU A 96 -6.15 15.01 1.03
N VAL A 97 -5.19 14.09 1.09
CA VAL A 97 -3.76 14.42 1.19
C VAL A 97 -3.32 15.29 0.01
N SER A 98 -3.68 14.93 -1.23
CA SER A 98 -3.33 15.76 -2.40
C SER A 98 -3.97 17.14 -2.38
N ILE A 99 -5.17 17.31 -1.82
CA ILE A 99 -5.78 18.63 -1.65
C ILE A 99 -4.97 19.46 -0.66
N TYR A 100 -4.59 18.89 0.49
CA TYR A 100 -3.78 19.60 1.48
C TYR A 100 -2.37 19.91 0.97
N GLU A 101 -1.75 19.02 0.20
CA GLU A 101 -0.47 19.28 -0.45
C GLU A 101 -0.53 20.50 -1.38
N VAL A 102 -1.60 20.63 -2.17
CA VAL A 102 -1.80 21.80 -3.05
C VAL A 102 -2.12 23.06 -2.25
N LEU A 103 -2.96 22.98 -1.23
CA LEU A 103 -3.27 24.12 -0.36
C LEU A 103 -2.02 24.65 0.37
N ASN A 104 -1.09 23.77 0.73
CA ASN A 104 0.19 24.16 1.34
C ASN A 104 1.11 24.93 0.39
N LEU A 105 0.88 24.87 -0.93
CA LEU A 105 1.61 25.69 -1.91
C LEU A 105 1.03 27.11 -2.02
N PHE A 106 -0.17 27.36 -1.50
CA PHE A 106 -0.82 28.66 -1.56
C PHE A 106 -0.37 29.57 -0.41
N ASN A 107 -0.36 30.86 -0.68
CA ASN A 107 -0.08 31.86 0.34
C ASN A 107 -1.38 32.21 1.08
N TYR A 108 -1.32 32.24 2.41
CA TYR A 108 -2.47 32.59 3.25
C TYR A 108 -2.42 34.08 3.61
N ASP A 109 -3.44 34.83 3.18
CA ASP A 109 -3.63 36.23 3.56
C ASP A 109 -4.55 36.32 4.79
N SER A 110 -3.96 36.65 5.94
CA SER A 110 -4.68 36.79 7.21
C SER A 110 -5.63 37.98 7.26
N THR A 111 -5.41 39.01 6.43
CA THR A 111 -6.24 40.22 6.42
C THR A 111 -7.59 39.98 5.75
N ARG A 112 -7.58 39.25 4.63
CA ARG A 112 -8.76 38.89 3.84
C ARG A 112 -9.31 37.51 4.17
N ARG A 113 -8.62 36.76 5.04
CA ARG A 113 -8.90 35.34 5.36
C ARG A 113 -9.08 34.50 4.09
N CYS A 114 -8.22 34.73 3.10
CA CYS A 114 -8.26 34.02 1.82
C CYS A 114 -6.92 33.36 1.51
N VAL A 115 -6.96 32.34 0.67
CA VAL A 115 -5.76 31.72 0.09
C VAL A 115 -5.54 32.26 -1.31
N ILE A 116 -4.29 32.57 -1.63
CA ILE A 116 -3.88 33.09 -2.94
C ILE A 116 -2.91 32.06 -3.55
N GLY A 117 -3.30 31.52 -4.70
CA GLY A 117 -2.50 30.59 -5.47
C GLY A 117 -2.22 31.13 -6.87
N GLU A 118 -1.02 30.84 -7.38
CA GLU A 118 -0.65 31.09 -8.77
C GLU A 118 -0.47 29.75 -9.47
N GLY A 119 -0.95 29.63 -10.72
CA GLY A 119 -0.85 28.39 -11.49
C GLY A 119 -0.91 28.64 -12.98
N TRP A 120 -0.35 27.71 -13.75
CA TRP A 120 -0.41 27.73 -15.20
C TRP A 120 -1.66 27.00 -15.69
N ILE A 121 -2.36 27.60 -16.65
CA ILE A 121 -3.56 27.03 -17.26
C ILE A 121 -3.49 27.19 -18.79
N PRO A 122 -3.91 26.18 -19.58
CA PRO A 122 -4.17 26.37 -20.99
C PRO A 122 -5.30 27.40 -21.21
N ASN A 123 -5.13 28.30 -22.18
CA ASN A 123 -6.15 29.33 -22.48
C ASN A 123 -7.51 28.73 -22.87
N ASP A 124 -7.52 27.57 -23.54
CA ASP A 124 -8.75 26.88 -23.94
C ASP A 124 -9.60 26.42 -22.73
N ASP A 125 -8.94 26.04 -21.63
CA ASP A 125 -9.58 25.45 -20.44
C ASP A 125 -10.05 26.52 -19.43
N LEU A 126 -9.77 27.80 -19.70
CA LEU A 126 -10.15 28.91 -18.83
C LEU A 126 -11.67 29.05 -18.67
N THR A 127 -12.43 28.74 -19.73
CA THR A 127 -13.89 28.76 -19.68
C THR A 127 -14.42 27.66 -18.76
N TYR A 128 -13.85 26.47 -18.83
CA TYR A 128 -14.21 25.32 -18.01
C TYR A 128 -13.97 25.58 -16.52
N ILE A 129 -12.79 26.13 -16.15
CA ILE A 129 -12.49 26.44 -14.74
C ILE A 129 -13.44 27.51 -14.19
N ASN A 130 -13.72 28.57 -14.96
CA ASN A 130 -14.66 29.60 -14.54
C ASN A 130 -16.07 29.04 -14.32
N MET A 131 -16.52 28.10 -15.15
CA MET A 131 -17.81 27.42 -14.93
C MET A 131 -17.78 26.56 -13.67
N ALA A 132 -16.74 25.74 -13.49
CA ALA A 132 -16.61 24.88 -12.31
C ALA A 132 -16.58 25.69 -11.00
N LEU A 133 -15.87 26.82 -10.97
CA LEU A 133 -15.83 27.73 -9.82
C LEU A 133 -17.19 28.39 -9.56
N ARG A 134 -17.89 28.83 -10.60
CA ARG A 134 -19.25 29.38 -10.48
C ARG A 134 -20.22 28.34 -9.94
N ASP A 135 -20.14 27.10 -10.40
CA ASP A 135 -21.00 26.01 -9.93
C ASP A 135 -20.76 25.71 -8.45
N VAL A 136 -19.50 25.79 -7.98
CA VAL A 136 -19.17 25.65 -6.56
C VAL A 136 -19.71 26.84 -5.76
N THR A 137 -19.46 28.08 -6.22
CA THR A 137 -19.98 29.29 -5.57
C THR A 137 -21.50 29.34 -5.56
N ASN A 138 -22.20 28.71 -6.50
CA ASN A 138 -23.67 28.65 -6.49
C ASN A 138 -24.21 27.56 -5.55
N LYS A 139 -23.44 26.50 -5.30
CA LYS A 139 -23.81 25.43 -4.37
C LYS A 139 -23.57 25.80 -2.90
N PHE A 140 -22.54 26.60 -2.66
CA PHE A 140 -22.24 27.16 -1.35
C PHE A 140 -22.77 28.60 -1.26
N ASP A 141 -22.94 29.13 -0.06
CA ASP A 141 -23.63 30.41 0.16
C ASP A 141 -23.03 31.59 -0.65
N ALA A 142 -23.89 32.52 -1.11
CA ALA A 142 -23.59 33.53 -2.13
C ALA A 142 -22.54 34.59 -1.73
N GLY A 143 -21.98 34.50 -0.52
CA GLY A 143 -21.00 35.45 0.02
C GLY A 143 -19.54 35.18 -0.38
N LEU A 144 -19.22 34.00 -0.91
CA LEU A 144 -17.84 33.62 -1.27
C LEU A 144 -17.62 33.66 -2.80
N SER A 145 -17.17 34.82 -3.29
CA SER A 145 -16.76 34.97 -4.68
C SER A 145 -15.33 34.47 -4.87
N THR A 146 -15.17 33.42 -5.66
CA THR A 146 -13.84 32.99 -6.15
C THR A 146 -13.47 33.84 -7.35
N ILE A 147 -12.32 34.52 -7.29
CA ILE A 147 -11.86 35.43 -8.34
C ILE A 147 -10.68 34.79 -9.07
N VAL A 148 -10.82 34.57 -10.37
CA VAL A 148 -9.72 34.19 -11.26
C VAL A 148 -9.21 35.46 -11.93
N ASN A 149 -7.93 35.77 -11.76
CA ASN A 149 -7.28 36.90 -12.42
C ASN A 149 -6.22 36.41 -13.40
N LEU A 150 -6.22 36.97 -14.60
CA LEU A 150 -5.17 36.73 -15.59
C LEU A 150 -3.97 37.62 -15.26
N MET A 151 -2.82 37.00 -15.02
CA MET A 151 -1.58 37.71 -14.75
C MET A 151 -0.64 37.65 -15.95
N ILE A 152 -0.07 38.82 -16.29
CA ILE A 152 0.99 38.92 -17.27
C ILE A 152 2.32 38.72 -16.54
N THR A 153 3.15 37.79 -17.03
CA THR A 153 4.42 37.44 -16.40
C THR A 153 5.50 37.21 -17.44
N ASN A 154 6.76 37.41 -17.04
CA ASN A 154 7.95 37.11 -17.85
C ASN A 154 8.52 35.71 -17.55
N LYS A 155 7.86 34.94 -16.67
CA LYS A 155 8.26 33.55 -16.37
C LYS A 155 7.98 32.67 -17.60
N THR A 156 8.85 31.68 -17.84
CA THR A 156 8.67 30.71 -18.91
C THR A 156 7.49 29.78 -18.57
N PRO A 157 6.40 29.79 -19.35
CA PRO A 157 5.29 28.88 -19.15
C PRO A 157 5.70 27.43 -19.46
N PRO A 158 5.03 26.43 -18.84
CA PRO A 158 5.26 25.03 -19.13
C PRO A 158 4.73 24.65 -20.52
N THR A 159 5.35 23.63 -21.12
CA THR A 159 4.89 23.04 -22.38
C THR A 159 3.82 21.99 -22.10
N TYR A 160 2.70 22.08 -22.81
CA TYR A 160 1.59 21.13 -22.70
C TYR A 160 1.19 20.62 -24.09
N HIS A 161 1.30 19.30 -24.29
CA HIS A 161 0.88 18.62 -25.51
C HIS A 161 -0.43 17.88 -25.28
N LYS A 162 -1.49 18.21 -26.03
CA LYS A 162 -2.76 17.46 -26.00
C LYS A 162 -2.56 16.11 -26.70
N THR A 163 -2.39 15.04 -25.92
CA THR A 163 -2.24 13.68 -26.43
C THR A 163 -3.56 12.90 -26.36
N ASN A 164 -3.76 11.98 -27.31
CA ASN A 164 -4.83 10.98 -27.24
C ASN A 164 -4.22 9.59 -26.94
N LYS A 165 -5.07 8.54 -26.86
CA LYS A 165 -4.62 7.16 -26.59
C LYS A 165 -3.51 6.68 -27.54
N PHE A 166 -3.51 7.15 -28.79
CA PHE A 166 -2.54 6.77 -29.80
C PHE A 166 -1.27 7.62 -29.73
N THR A 167 -1.39 8.94 -29.70
CA THR A 167 -0.24 9.86 -29.72
C THR A 167 0.51 9.91 -28.39
N GLY A 168 -0.11 9.49 -27.28
CA GLY A 168 0.52 9.46 -25.96
C GLY A 168 1.80 8.63 -25.90
N ALA A 169 1.80 7.44 -26.52
CA ALA A 169 2.97 6.56 -26.53
C ALA A 169 4.18 7.20 -27.26
N PHE A 170 3.94 7.77 -28.45
CA PHE A 170 4.98 8.46 -29.21
C PHE A 170 5.49 9.72 -28.49
N GLN A 171 4.59 10.45 -27.82
CA GLN A 171 4.97 11.60 -27.02
C GLN A 171 5.87 11.19 -25.84
N SER A 172 5.55 10.09 -25.14
CA SER A 172 6.39 9.58 -24.05
C SER A 172 7.79 9.20 -24.49
N ILE A 173 7.95 8.67 -25.71
CA ILE A 173 9.28 8.36 -26.28
C ILE A 173 10.10 9.64 -26.47
N ILE A 174 9.48 10.72 -26.90
CA ILE A 174 10.16 12.00 -27.13
C ILE A 174 10.45 12.72 -25.83
N ASP A 175 9.49 12.75 -24.92
CA ASP A 175 9.65 13.40 -23.61
C ASP A 175 10.76 12.72 -22.79
N ALA A 176 11.05 11.43 -23.05
CA ALA A 176 12.18 10.73 -22.45
C ALA A 176 13.55 11.25 -22.92
N TYR A 177 13.64 11.82 -24.12
CA TYR A 177 14.85 12.50 -24.60
C TYR A 177 14.94 13.92 -24.04
N GLY A 178 13.81 14.63 -24.01
CA GLY A 178 13.72 15.95 -23.41
C GLY A 178 12.37 16.61 -23.69
N ILE A 179 11.99 17.52 -22.79
CA ILE A 179 10.76 18.29 -22.92
C ILE A 179 11.04 19.49 -23.84
N ALA A 180 10.22 19.64 -24.88
CA ALA A 180 10.32 20.77 -25.81
C ALA A 180 10.07 22.12 -25.09
N THR A 181 10.73 23.16 -25.58
CA THR A 181 10.55 24.53 -25.06
C THR A 181 9.17 25.09 -25.42
N TYR A 182 8.75 26.15 -24.72
CA TYR A 182 7.43 26.73 -24.94
C TYR A 182 7.27 27.23 -26.39
N GLN A 183 6.18 26.81 -27.03
CA GLN A 183 5.87 27.09 -28.45
C GLN A 183 6.88 26.53 -29.47
N GLU A 184 7.73 25.59 -29.07
CA GLU A 184 8.57 24.84 -29.99
C GLU A 184 7.74 23.82 -30.79
N VAL A 185 8.19 23.51 -32.01
CA VAL A 185 7.55 22.52 -32.86
C VAL A 185 7.72 21.14 -32.24
N ASN A 186 6.62 20.46 -31.93
CA ASN A 186 6.64 19.12 -31.36
C ASN A 186 7.09 18.07 -32.39
N PRO A 187 8.24 17.39 -32.22
CA PRO A 187 8.69 16.34 -33.13
C PRO A 187 7.82 15.07 -33.08
N GLY A 188 6.91 14.96 -32.09
CA GLY A 188 5.97 13.85 -31.92
C GLY A 188 5.12 13.58 -33.12
N LEU A 189 4.67 14.64 -33.79
CA LEU A 189 3.82 14.48 -34.96
C LEU A 189 4.53 13.77 -36.11
N ALA A 190 5.80 14.12 -36.37
CA ALA A 190 6.61 13.48 -37.41
C ALA A 190 7.05 12.07 -37.00
N THR A 191 7.34 11.88 -35.71
CA THR A 191 7.82 10.61 -35.15
C THR A 191 6.79 9.50 -35.28
N ILE A 192 5.49 9.81 -35.24
CA ILE A 192 4.41 8.83 -35.43
C ILE A 192 4.58 8.02 -36.73
N VAL A 193 5.03 8.65 -37.82
CA VAL A 193 5.21 7.99 -39.11
C VAL A 193 6.65 7.55 -39.31
N THR A 194 7.60 8.43 -39.01
CA THR A 194 9.02 8.19 -39.31
C THR A 194 9.63 7.10 -38.44
N PHE A 195 9.24 6.98 -37.16
CA PHE A 195 9.80 5.97 -36.26
C PHE A 195 9.44 4.53 -36.68
N PRO A 196 8.16 4.17 -36.86
CA PRO A 196 7.80 2.83 -37.34
C PRO A 196 8.37 2.53 -38.73
N PHE A 197 8.44 3.53 -39.62
CA PHE A 197 8.99 3.36 -40.96
C PHE A 197 10.49 3.05 -40.95
N MET A 198 11.27 3.81 -40.17
CA MET A 198 12.70 3.55 -40.02
C MET A 198 12.96 2.19 -39.35
N PHE A 199 12.12 1.81 -38.38
CA PHE A 199 12.17 0.48 -37.78
C PHE A 199 11.90 -0.62 -38.81
N ALA A 200 10.89 -0.44 -39.67
CA ALA A 200 10.54 -1.41 -40.72
C ALA A 200 11.65 -1.60 -41.77
N ILE A 201 12.45 -0.57 -42.07
CA ILE A 201 13.63 -0.73 -42.95
C ILE A 201 14.69 -1.61 -42.29
N MET A 202 14.90 -1.47 -40.97
CA MET A 202 15.89 -2.25 -40.23
C MET A 202 15.45 -3.70 -39.95
N PHE A 203 14.14 -3.92 -39.82
CA PHE A 203 13.53 -5.21 -39.47
C PHE A 203 12.55 -5.71 -40.56
N GLY A 204 12.89 -5.45 -41.83
CA GLY A 204 12.03 -5.74 -42.97
C GLY A 204 11.96 -7.23 -43.31
N ASP A 205 11.15 -7.98 -42.58
CA ASP A 205 10.76 -9.36 -42.89
C ASP A 205 9.24 -9.46 -42.92
N LEU A 206 8.70 -10.10 -43.97
CA LEU A 206 7.26 -10.32 -44.13
C LEU A 206 6.72 -11.41 -43.19
N GLY A 207 7.59 -12.29 -42.66
CA GLY A 207 7.21 -13.45 -41.86
C GLY A 207 7.42 -13.31 -40.34
N HIS A 208 8.12 -12.26 -39.88
CA HIS A 208 8.20 -11.91 -38.46
C HIS A 208 6.89 -11.26 -37.98
#